data_AF-A0A0G4GPW1-F1
#
_entry.id   AF-A0A0G4GPW1-F1
#
_cell.length_a   1.000
_cell.length_b   1.000
_cell.length_c   1.000
_cell.angle_alpha   90.00
_cell.angle_beta   90.00
_cell.angle_gamma   90.00
#
_symmetry.space_group_name_H-M   'P 1'
#
loop_
_entity.id
_entity.type
_entity.pdbx_description
1 polymer ?
#
loop_
_entity_poly.entity_id
_entity_poly.type
_entity_poly.pdbx_seq_one_letter_code
_entity_poly.pdbx_strand_id
1 'polypeptide(L)'
;MFRSGVSLRPATRGEIESGRFEKSRLDKFCGLLENGVFGERVTRQKVVAVTNMGEYTGVKKKPGGEEKEKDRMVIKGGADPWVYDTYAGVLAQQSLLTCLPYMIIRGKVIYSVDVVKAFQQIEDRHKHSLGVLGVRIPAGLPELPVENPFPKKYDNDQWLGLRKKAAMLISGAIHRLEKAYYGGRHAGNLFVFSLQFELQKDDEYTLVEEAVLQFTRNPTRRHLRNVGLIIFRMQQEKERIEIRPLLPEGRAVHFYSDASRKPKMKEVRKGTVRFWGDKTWSHEKGDEWNPVLFKTTRSTKLHDHPYSAEMEALKQTVREAWRPCYFIDELTGKFLRVRFYLDSKGIYNSLRSGKCTAKPELQKELDYMIQGMRRMGVDMLRDVMWIPRELNRADWLTKPIWW
;
A
#
# COMPACT_ATOMS: atom_id res chain seq x y z
N MET A 1 -11.92 -8.76 11.83
CA MET A 1 -13.30 -8.35 11.47
C MET A 1 -13.23 -6.93 10.89
N PHE A 2 -13.20 -6.76 9.57
CA PHE A 2 -13.16 -5.41 8.96
C PHE A 2 -14.58 -4.96 8.59
N ARG A 3 -14.99 -3.81 9.11
CA ARG A 3 -16.30 -3.20 8.88
C ARG A 3 -16.43 -2.80 7.41
N SER A 4 -17.63 -2.96 6.86
CA SER A 4 -18.01 -2.64 5.49
C SER A 4 -17.55 -1.24 5.06
N GLY A 5 -17.26 -1.10 3.76
CA GLY A 5 -16.68 0.10 3.18
C GLY A 5 -17.52 1.34 3.45
N VAL A 6 -16.84 2.42 3.81
CA VAL A 6 -17.44 3.73 4.04
C VAL A 6 -17.31 4.55 2.76
N SER A 7 -18.39 5.13 2.26
CA SER A 7 -18.35 6.11 1.17
C SER A 7 -18.27 7.55 1.71
N LEU A 8 -17.55 8.42 1.00
CA LEU A 8 -17.46 9.86 1.30
C LEU A 8 -18.00 10.60 0.09
N ARG A 9 -19.05 11.40 0.28
CA ARG A 9 -19.53 12.34 -0.74
C ARG A 9 -19.11 13.77 -0.39
N PRO A 10 -18.82 14.63 -1.37
CA PRO A 10 -18.68 16.07 -1.13
C PRO A 10 -19.97 16.65 -0.51
N ALA A 11 -19.82 17.70 0.29
CA ALA A 11 -20.94 18.50 0.77
C ALA A 11 -21.57 19.29 -0.38
N THR A 12 -22.89 19.45 -0.38
CA THR A 12 -23.56 20.36 -1.30
C THR A 12 -23.48 21.81 -0.80
N ARG A 13 -23.71 22.77 -1.68
CA ARG A 13 -23.70 24.20 -1.33
C ARG A 13 -24.71 24.53 -0.20
N GLY A 14 -25.95 24.03 -0.31
CA GLY A 14 -26.97 24.24 0.72
C GLY A 14 -26.61 23.61 2.08
N GLU A 15 -25.92 22.46 2.10
CA GLU A 15 -25.45 21.87 3.35
C GLU A 15 -24.34 22.70 4.01
N ILE A 16 -23.48 23.33 3.21
CA ILE A 16 -22.46 24.26 3.72
C ILE A 16 -23.13 25.52 4.28
N GLU A 17 -24.03 26.13 3.51
CA GLU A 17 -24.73 27.37 3.89
C GLU A 17 -25.63 27.20 5.13
N SER A 18 -26.13 25.98 5.38
CA SER A 18 -26.90 25.66 6.59
C SER A 18 -26.06 25.51 7.87
N GLY A 19 -24.73 25.61 7.80
CA GLY A 19 -23.85 25.44 8.96
C GLY A 19 -23.74 23.99 9.46
N ARG A 20 -24.23 23.00 8.71
CA ARG A 20 -24.25 21.56 9.07
C ARG A 20 -22.89 21.04 9.57
N PHE A 21 -21.81 21.60 9.05
CA PHE A 21 -20.44 21.13 9.25
C PHE A 21 -19.66 21.92 10.31
N GLU A 22 -20.21 22.99 10.90
CA GLU A 22 -19.46 23.87 11.81
C GLU A 22 -18.88 23.11 13.02
N LYS A 23 -19.65 22.18 13.59
CA LYS A 23 -19.17 21.38 14.72
C LYS A 23 -18.02 20.43 14.33
N SER A 24 -18.10 19.77 13.17
CA SER A 24 -17.02 18.88 12.70
C SER A 24 -15.77 19.66 12.30
N ARG A 25 -15.97 20.83 11.70
CA ARG A 25 -14.92 21.78 11.36
C ARG A 25 -14.16 22.26 12.59
N LEU A 26 -14.89 22.64 13.66
CA LEU A 26 -14.31 23.07 14.93
C LEU A 26 -13.56 21.93 15.65
N ASP A 27 -14.12 20.72 15.72
CA ASP A 27 -13.42 19.57 16.33
C ASP A 27 -12.10 19.25 15.60
N LYS A 28 -12.13 19.34 14.25
CA LYS A 28 -10.92 19.12 13.44
C LYS A 28 -9.85 20.18 13.73
N PHE A 29 -10.25 21.45 13.85
CA PHE A 29 -9.33 22.55 14.16
C PHE A 29 -8.72 22.40 15.56
N CYS A 30 -9.56 22.09 16.57
CA CYS A 30 -9.08 21.83 17.93
C CYS A 30 -8.03 20.72 17.97
N GLY A 31 -8.24 19.65 17.20
CA GLY A 31 -7.25 18.57 17.09
C GLY A 31 -5.91 19.00 16.47
N LEU A 32 -5.86 20.06 15.64
CA LEU A 32 -4.58 20.61 15.15
C LEU A 32 -3.83 21.38 16.22
N LEU A 33 -4.56 22.17 17.00
CA LEU A 33 -4.03 22.99 18.09
C LEU A 33 -3.56 22.12 19.27
N GLU A 34 -4.35 21.12 19.63
CA GLU A 34 -4.04 20.13 20.67
C GLU A 34 -2.71 19.46 20.36
N ASN A 35 -2.58 18.97 19.12
CA ASN A 35 -1.37 18.28 18.68
C ASN A 35 -0.20 19.22 18.37
N GLY A 36 -0.36 20.54 18.43
CA GLY A 36 0.72 21.50 18.17
C GLY A 36 1.23 21.45 16.73
N VAL A 37 0.33 21.28 15.76
CA VAL A 37 0.68 21.26 14.33
C VAL A 37 1.27 22.61 13.89
N PHE A 38 0.78 23.70 14.47
CA PHE A 38 1.23 25.06 14.19
C PHE A 38 2.15 25.56 15.31
N GLY A 39 3.31 26.06 14.91
CA GLY A 39 4.28 26.73 15.78
C GLY A 39 4.16 28.24 15.75
N GLU A 40 5.25 28.90 16.15
CA GLU A 40 5.35 30.36 16.20
C GLU A 40 5.20 31.02 14.82
N ARG A 41 4.85 32.31 14.86
CA ARG A 41 4.82 33.16 13.66
C ARG A 41 6.24 33.41 13.16
N VAL A 42 6.42 33.34 11.85
CA VAL A 42 7.72 33.54 11.18
C VAL A 42 7.58 34.38 9.92
N THR A 43 8.69 34.93 9.45
CA THR A 43 8.78 35.63 8.16
C THR A 43 9.14 34.65 7.04
N ARG A 44 8.87 35.01 5.77
CA ARG A 44 9.18 34.17 4.60
C ARG A 44 10.66 33.76 4.52
N GLN A 45 11.57 34.58 5.05
CA GLN A 45 13.02 34.34 5.04
C GLN A 45 13.45 33.25 6.05
N LYS A 46 12.66 33.00 7.11
CA LYS A 46 12.96 32.00 8.15
C LYS A 46 12.44 30.60 7.82
N VAL A 47 11.78 30.44 6.68
CA VAL A 47 11.21 29.19 6.22
C VAL A 47 11.64 28.92 4.79
N VAL A 48 11.81 27.65 4.46
CA VAL A 48 12.35 27.28 3.14
C VAL A 48 11.28 27.22 2.06
N ALA A 49 10.06 26.87 2.43
CA ALA A 49 8.90 26.95 1.57
C ALA A 49 7.68 27.43 2.34
N VAL A 50 6.76 28.10 1.64
CA VAL A 50 5.46 28.47 2.19
C VAL A 50 4.34 27.75 1.45
N THR A 51 3.45 27.14 2.22
CA THR A 51 2.28 26.45 1.70
C THR A 51 0.99 27.07 2.26
N ASN A 52 -0.07 27.03 1.47
CA ASN A 52 -1.38 27.52 1.87
C ASN A 52 -2.19 26.40 2.54
N MET A 53 -3.18 26.74 3.35
CA MET A 53 -4.18 25.76 3.79
C MET A 53 -5.41 25.75 2.88
N GLY A 54 -6.14 24.65 2.95
CA GLY A 54 -7.44 24.45 2.34
C GLY A 54 -8.34 23.64 3.25
N GLU A 55 -9.60 23.53 2.86
CA GLU A 55 -10.58 22.74 3.58
C GLU A 55 -11.34 21.86 2.60
N TYR A 56 -11.68 20.65 3.05
CA TYR A 56 -12.55 19.71 2.36
C TYR A 56 -13.62 19.23 3.31
N THR A 57 -14.86 19.49 2.93
CA THR A 57 -16.04 19.11 3.69
C THR A 57 -16.81 18.03 2.94
N GLY A 58 -17.29 17.03 3.67
CA GLY A 58 -18.05 15.94 3.06
C GLY A 58 -18.83 15.13 4.08
N VAL A 59 -19.70 14.28 3.56
CA VAL A 59 -20.54 13.40 4.36
C VAL A 59 -20.06 11.97 4.20
N LYS A 60 -19.68 11.39 5.34
CA LYS A 60 -19.23 10.01 5.47
C LYS A 60 -20.45 9.12 5.72
N LYS A 61 -20.79 8.24 4.78
CA LYS A 61 -21.85 7.24 4.95
C LYS A 61 -21.27 5.95 5.52
N LYS A 62 -21.73 5.56 6.69
CA LYS A 62 -21.38 4.27 7.30
C LYS A 62 -22.26 3.14 6.74
N PRO A 63 -21.81 1.89 6.87
CA PRO A 63 -22.68 0.74 6.70
C PRO A 63 -23.85 0.83 7.68
N GLY A 64 -25.08 0.77 7.17
CA GLY A 64 -26.30 1.03 7.95
C GLY A 64 -26.98 2.37 7.63
N GLY A 65 -26.41 3.18 6.74
CA GLY A 65 -27.05 4.41 6.25
C GLY A 65 -26.80 5.66 7.10
N GLU A 66 -26.22 5.51 8.29
CA GLU A 66 -25.79 6.64 9.12
C GLU A 66 -24.84 7.57 8.34
N GLU A 67 -25.25 8.83 8.23
CA GLU A 67 -24.40 9.91 7.76
C GLU A 67 -23.63 10.52 8.93
N LYS A 68 -22.35 10.82 8.71
CA LYS A 68 -21.53 11.59 9.63
C LYS A 68 -20.79 12.68 8.88
N GLU A 69 -20.93 13.90 9.36
CA GLU A 69 -20.23 15.08 8.88
C GLU A 69 -18.72 14.87 9.05
N LYS A 70 -17.96 15.24 8.01
CA LYS A 70 -16.52 15.10 8.00
C LYS A 70 -15.87 16.31 7.37
N ASP A 71 -15.15 17.05 8.20
CA ASP A 71 -14.26 18.12 7.76
C ASP A 71 -12.81 17.70 7.77
N ARG A 72 -12.06 18.23 6.81
CA ARG A 72 -10.62 18.10 6.72
C ARG A 72 -10.02 19.44 6.36
N MET A 73 -9.30 20.02 7.31
CA MET A 73 -8.30 21.04 6.99
C MET A 73 -7.10 20.33 6.35
N VAL A 74 -6.55 20.89 5.29
CA VAL A 74 -5.40 20.34 4.55
C VAL A 74 -4.41 21.45 4.26
N ILE A 75 -3.16 21.09 4.04
CA ILE A 75 -2.13 21.99 3.54
C ILE A 75 -2.04 21.78 2.03
N LYS A 76 -2.41 22.78 1.23
CA LYS A 76 -2.34 22.76 -0.23
C LYS A 76 -0.87 22.91 -0.66
N GLY A 77 -0.23 21.80 -1.03
CA GLY A 77 1.09 21.86 -1.65
C GLY A 77 0.97 22.28 -3.11
N GLY A 78 1.20 23.56 -3.41
CA GLY A 78 0.90 24.03 -4.77
C GLY A 78 1.46 25.35 -5.25
N ALA A 79 2.30 26.08 -4.50
CA ALA A 79 2.75 27.41 -4.95
C ALA A 79 4.26 27.64 -4.92
N ASP A 80 5.01 26.96 -4.06
CA ASP A 80 6.47 27.18 -3.96
C ASP A 80 7.22 26.27 -4.97
N PRO A 81 8.13 26.81 -5.81
CA PRO A 81 8.92 26.03 -6.77
C PRO A 81 9.98 25.13 -6.12
N TRP A 82 10.24 25.28 -4.82
CA TRP A 82 11.22 24.47 -4.09
C TRP A 82 10.67 23.08 -3.72
N VAL A 83 11.46 22.05 -4.03
CA VAL A 83 11.18 20.64 -3.71
C VAL A 83 11.46 20.39 -2.23
N TYR A 84 10.46 20.64 -1.38
CA TYR A 84 10.49 20.20 0.01
C TYR A 84 9.56 19.00 0.15
N ASP A 85 10.12 17.83 0.44
CA ASP A 85 9.38 16.56 0.52
C ASP A 85 8.66 16.41 1.87
N THR A 86 7.51 17.07 2.00
CA THR A 86 6.80 17.28 3.28
C THR A 86 5.98 16.09 3.83
N TYR A 87 6.00 14.89 3.23
CA TYR A 87 4.81 14.02 3.35
C TYR A 87 4.92 12.70 4.10
N ALA A 88 3.79 12.34 4.73
CA ALA A 88 3.47 11.05 5.32
C ALA A 88 2.32 10.30 4.60
N GLY A 89 2.59 9.07 4.14
CA GLY A 89 1.68 8.22 3.36
C GLY A 89 1.37 6.89 4.02
N VAL A 90 0.21 6.34 3.68
CA VAL A 90 -0.09 4.92 3.88
C VAL A 90 0.86 4.15 2.95
N LEU A 91 1.67 3.26 3.53
CA LEU A 91 2.52 2.32 2.80
C LEU A 91 1.75 1.78 1.58
N ALA A 92 2.39 1.76 0.40
CA ALA A 92 1.81 1.13 -0.78
C ALA A 92 1.31 -0.27 -0.38
N GLN A 93 0.15 -0.70 -0.87
CA GLN A 93 -0.46 -1.94 -0.38
C GLN A 93 0.49 -3.15 -0.47
N GLN A 94 1.37 -3.18 -1.48
CA GLN A 94 2.41 -4.21 -1.58
C GLN A 94 3.50 -4.06 -0.51
N SER A 95 3.89 -2.84 -0.15
CA SER A 95 4.79 -2.56 0.98
C SER A 95 4.14 -2.94 2.32
N LEU A 96 2.84 -2.67 2.53
CA LEU A 96 2.13 -3.17 3.72
C LEU A 96 2.12 -4.69 3.78
N LEU A 97 1.74 -5.33 2.66
CA LEU A 97 1.66 -6.79 2.55
C LEU A 97 3.02 -7.49 2.67
N THR A 98 4.14 -6.76 2.69
CA THR A 98 5.47 -7.35 2.83
C THR A 98 6.20 -6.88 4.10
N CYS A 99 6.06 -5.62 4.51
CA CYS A 99 6.58 -5.09 5.77
C CYS A 99 5.82 -5.62 7.00
N LEU A 100 4.49 -5.81 6.90
CA LEU A 100 3.72 -6.37 8.02
C LEU A 100 4.13 -7.82 8.32
N PRO A 101 4.26 -8.73 7.33
CA PRO A 101 4.85 -10.04 7.57
C PRO A 101 6.24 -9.96 8.19
N TYR A 102 7.13 -9.12 7.66
CA TYR A 102 8.49 -8.96 8.20
C TYR A 102 8.50 -8.52 9.68
N MET A 103 7.72 -7.51 10.04
CA MET A 103 7.61 -7.03 11.44
C MET A 103 7.03 -8.12 12.36
N ILE A 104 6.03 -8.87 11.90
CA ILE A 104 5.42 -9.97 12.66
C ILE A 104 6.41 -11.13 12.81
N ILE A 105 7.19 -11.45 11.77
CA ILE A 105 8.25 -12.48 11.79
C ILE A 105 9.30 -12.16 12.86
N ARG A 106 9.64 -10.88 13.06
CA ARG A 106 10.58 -10.43 14.10
C ARG A 106 9.93 -10.25 15.48
N GLY A 107 8.65 -10.62 15.65
CA GLY A 107 7.93 -10.50 16.91
C GLY A 107 7.58 -9.07 17.32
N LYS A 108 7.58 -8.11 16.38
CA LYS A 108 7.25 -6.72 16.67
C LYS A 108 5.73 -6.56 16.87
N VAL A 109 5.34 -5.80 17.88
CA VAL A 109 3.93 -5.55 18.20
C VAL A 109 3.35 -4.48 17.25
N ILE A 110 2.24 -4.79 16.58
CA ILE A 110 1.60 -3.89 15.62
C ILE A 110 0.33 -3.30 16.24
N TYR A 111 0.29 -1.97 16.33
CA TYR A 111 -0.86 -1.23 16.83
C TYR A 111 -1.70 -0.67 15.69
N SER A 112 -3.04 -0.72 15.80
CA SER A 112 -3.94 0.01 14.91
C SER A 112 -4.10 1.45 15.39
N VAL A 113 -3.69 2.42 14.58
CA VAL A 113 -3.82 3.85 14.91
C VAL A 113 -4.66 4.58 13.86
N ASP A 114 -5.37 5.63 14.28
CA ASP A 114 -5.97 6.58 13.32
C ASP A 114 -4.83 7.30 12.61
N VAL A 115 -4.56 6.88 11.37
CA VAL A 115 -3.49 7.40 10.51
C VAL A 115 -3.50 8.93 10.44
N VAL A 116 -4.68 9.56 10.52
CA VAL A 116 -4.80 11.02 10.49
C VAL A 116 -4.23 11.67 11.75
N LYS A 117 -4.47 11.06 12.93
CA LYS A 117 -3.92 11.54 14.20
C LYS A 117 -2.44 11.20 14.33
N ALA A 118 -2.02 10.04 13.84
CA ALA A 118 -0.62 9.63 13.83
C ALA A 118 0.26 10.65 13.10
N PHE A 119 -0.18 11.19 11.96
CA PHE A 119 0.57 12.24 11.26
C PHE A 119 0.66 13.54 12.04
N GLN A 120 -0.43 13.93 12.71
CA GLN A 120 -0.44 15.11 13.61
C GLN A 120 0.49 14.94 14.82
N GLN A 121 1.09 13.77 15.05
CA GLN A 121 1.96 13.52 16.20
C GLN A 121 3.44 13.43 15.83
N ILE A 122 3.77 13.31 14.54
CA ILE A 122 5.14 13.13 14.06
C ILE A 122 5.76 14.50 13.70
N GLU A 123 6.98 14.75 14.17
CA GLU A 123 7.75 15.95 13.84
C GLU A 123 8.15 15.98 12.35
N ASP A 124 8.32 17.17 11.78
CA ASP A 124 8.87 17.30 10.44
C ASP A 124 10.36 16.89 10.42
N ARG A 125 10.68 15.78 9.73
CA ARG A 125 12.05 15.25 9.58
C ARG A 125 13.04 16.23 8.96
N HIS A 126 12.54 17.18 8.17
CA HIS A 126 13.37 18.14 7.45
C HIS A 126 13.66 19.41 8.26
N LYS A 127 13.01 19.57 9.43
CA LYS A 127 13.17 20.71 10.34
C LYS A 127 14.63 21.08 10.60
N HIS A 128 15.49 20.07 10.73
CA HIS A 128 16.91 20.25 11.05
C HIS A 128 17.85 20.23 9.83
N SER A 129 17.45 19.60 8.72
CA SER A 129 18.33 19.38 7.56
C SER A 129 18.05 20.31 6.39
N LEU A 130 16.77 20.57 6.09
CA LEU A 130 16.34 21.44 4.99
C LEU A 130 15.70 22.74 5.50
N GLY A 131 15.64 22.96 6.81
CA GLY A 131 14.96 24.10 7.44
C GLY A 131 13.46 23.84 7.64
N VAL A 132 12.71 24.84 8.12
CA VAL A 132 11.31 24.66 8.54
C VAL A 132 10.33 25.12 7.45
N LEU A 133 9.21 24.41 7.29
CA LEU A 133 8.11 24.86 6.45
C LEU A 133 7.30 25.96 7.10
N GLY A 134 6.89 26.93 6.30
CA GLY A 134 5.86 27.89 6.66
C GLY A 134 4.49 27.45 6.14
N VAL A 135 3.46 27.59 6.96
CA VAL A 135 2.07 27.50 6.53
C VAL A 135 1.41 28.87 6.66
N ARG A 136 0.80 29.33 5.58
CA ARG A 136 0.00 30.57 5.57
C ARG A 136 -1.39 30.27 6.09
N ILE A 137 -1.74 30.93 7.19
CA ILE A 137 -3.05 30.80 7.83
C ILE A 137 -4.10 31.46 6.94
N PRO A 138 -5.17 30.75 6.52
CA PRO A 138 -6.19 31.31 5.64
C PRO A 138 -7.14 32.21 6.41
N ALA A 139 -7.74 33.16 5.70
CA ALA A 139 -8.91 33.86 6.21
C ALA A 139 -10.07 32.86 6.35
N GLY A 140 -10.72 32.86 7.51
CA GLY A 140 -11.90 32.05 7.77
C GLY A 140 -11.68 30.77 8.57
N LEU A 141 -10.53 30.53 9.21
CA LEU A 141 -10.44 29.46 10.22
C LEU A 141 -11.51 29.66 11.33
N PRO A 142 -12.03 28.59 11.94
CA PRO A 142 -13.04 28.70 12.99
C PRO A 142 -12.54 29.47 14.20
N GLU A 143 -13.38 30.35 14.74
CA GLU A 143 -13.15 30.94 16.05
C GLU A 143 -13.63 29.97 17.14
N LEU A 144 -12.80 29.77 18.18
CA LEU A 144 -13.20 28.92 19.30
C LEU A 144 -14.12 29.71 20.25
N PRO A 145 -15.37 29.26 20.47
CA PRO A 145 -16.31 29.93 21.36
C PRO A 145 -15.82 29.97 22.81
N VAL A 146 -16.36 30.92 23.59
CA VAL A 146 -16.05 31.07 25.01
C VAL A 146 -16.40 29.79 25.78
N GLU A 147 -17.64 29.32 25.58
CA GLU A 147 -18.12 28.07 26.15
C GLU A 147 -17.58 26.87 25.35
N ASN A 148 -17.25 25.79 26.06
CA ASN A 148 -16.71 24.58 25.46
C ASN A 148 -17.82 23.72 24.85
N PRO A 149 -17.87 23.55 23.50
CA PRO A 149 -18.87 22.71 22.84
C PRO A 149 -18.54 21.21 22.89
N PHE A 150 -17.37 20.84 23.44
CA PHE A 150 -16.88 19.47 23.59
C PHE A 150 -16.48 19.13 25.04
N PRO A 151 -17.37 19.28 26.03
CA PRO A 151 -17.05 19.08 27.46
C PRO A 151 -16.67 17.63 27.80
N LYS A 152 -17.03 16.67 26.95
CA LYS A 152 -16.62 15.27 27.08
C LYS A 152 -15.17 15.00 26.64
N LYS A 153 -14.55 15.93 25.92
CA LYS A 153 -13.22 15.78 25.31
C LYS A 153 -12.17 16.69 25.94
N TYR A 154 -12.57 17.92 26.26
CA TYR A 154 -11.70 18.89 26.89
C TYR A 154 -12.34 19.39 28.18
N ASP A 155 -11.56 19.50 29.25
CA ASP A 155 -11.96 20.27 30.42
C ASP A 155 -11.84 21.78 30.17
N ASN A 156 -12.20 22.60 31.16
CA ASN A 156 -12.18 24.07 31.03
C ASN A 156 -10.77 24.63 30.81
N ASP A 157 -9.76 24.05 31.46
CA ASP A 157 -8.38 24.52 31.35
C ASP A 157 -7.78 24.16 30.00
N GLN A 158 -8.03 22.94 29.52
CA GLN A 158 -7.68 22.48 28.18
C GLN A 158 -8.35 23.35 27.11
N TRP A 159 -9.64 23.67 27.28
CA TRP A 159 -10.37 24.54 26.35
C TRP A 159 -9.77 25.95 26.31
N LEU A 160 -9.48 26.53 27.48
CA LEU A 160 -8.81 27.83 27.57
C LEU A 160 -7.43 27.82 26.90
N GLY A 161 -6.67 26.73 27.07
CA GLY A 161 -5.38 26.52 26.39
C GLY A 161 -5.52 26.48 24.86
N LEU A 162 -6.52 25.78 24.34
CA LEU A 162 -6.80 25.74 22.90
C LEU A 162 -7.19 27.12 22.35
N ARG A 163 -8.01 27.89 23.09
CA ARG A 163 -8.37 29.26 22.71
C ARG A 163 -7.16 30.18 22.63
N LYS A 164 -6.25 30.09 23.61
CA LYS A 164 -4.98 30.86 23.59
C LYS A 164 -4.13 30.50 22.38
N LYS A 165 -3.99 29.21 22.04
CA LYS A 165 -3.27 28.75 20.84
C LYS A 165 -3.94 29.24 19.55
N ALA A 166 -5.27 29.19 19.46
CA ALA A 166 -6.02 29.68 18.30
C ALA A 166 -5.81 31.18 18.08
N ALA A 167 -5.84 31.98 19.14
CA ALA A 167 -5.63 33.43 19.08
C ALA A 167 -4.24 33.83 18.56
N MET A 168 -3.24 32.95 18.69
CA MET A 168 -1.90 33.18 18.15
C MET A 168 -1.83 33.00 16.62
N LEU A 169 -2.81 32.31 16.01
CA LEU A 169 -2.85 32.05 14.56
C LEU A 169 -3.48 33.23 13.82
N ILE A 170 -2.64 34.17 13.40
CA ILE A 170 -3.09 35.38 12.72
C ILE A 170 -3.38 35.07 11.25
N SER A 171 -4.60 35.39 10.79
CA SER A 171 -4.98 35.25 9.37
C SER A 171 -3.98 35.94 8.44
N GLY A 172 -3.57 35.25 7.37
CA GLY A 172 -2.58 35.71 6.39
C GLY A 172 -1.13 35.59 6.85
N ALA A 173 -0.86 35.43 8.14
CA ALA A 173 0.49 35.26 8.66
C ALA A 173 1.06 33.86 8.32
N ILE A 174 2.39 33.78 8.28
CA ILE A 174 3.11 32.52 8.10
C ILE A 174 3.48 32.00 9.50
N HIS A 175 3.08 30.77 9.78
CA HIS A 175 3.46 30.05 10.99
C HIS A 175 4.35 28.87 10.64
N ARG A 176 5.23 28.47 11.56
CA ARG A 176 5.98 27.22 11.41
C ARG A 176 5.02 26.03 11.40
N LEU A 177 5.25 25.11 10.49
CA LEU A 177 4.63 23.79 10.53
C LEU A 177 5.53 22.88 11.36
N GLU A 178 5.15 22.60 12.59
CA GLU A 178 5.99 21.83 13.54
C GLU A 178 5.83 20.32 13.35
N LYS A 179 4.71 19.90 12.78
CA LYS A 179 4.36 18.48 12.61
C LYS A 179 3.90 18.17 11.20
N ALA A 180 4.09 16.92 10.80
CA ALA A 180 3.65 16.43 9.52
C ALA A 180 2.12 16.59 9.36
N TYR A 181 1.66 17.11 8.21
CA TYR A 181 0.23 17.33 7.98
C TYR A 181 -0.19 17.11 6.51
N TYR A 182 -1.46 16.75 6.30
CA TYR A 182 -1.96 16.20 5.04
C TYR A 182 -2.09 17.26 3.91
N GLY A 183 -1.64 16.93 2.68
CA GLY A 183 -2.02 17.63 1.43
C GLY A 183 -0.90 18.23 0.53
N GLY A 184 0.38 18.01 0.84
CA GLY A 184 1.53 18.52 0.07
C GLY A 184 1.69 17.97 -1.37
N ARG A 185 2.48 18.64 -2.22
CA ARG A 185 2.64 18.36 -3.67
C ARG A 185 3.41 17.06 -3.97
N HIS A 186 4.21 16.56 -3.01
CA HIS A 186 5.06 15.35 -3.15
C HIS A 186 4.82 14.34 -2.04
N ALA A 187 3.58 13.91 -2.04
CA ALA A 187 2.97 13.19 -0.97
C ALA A 187 3.42 11.71 -0.82
N GLY A 188 4.69 11.37 -0.44
CA GLY A 188 5.17 9.95 -0.30
C GLY A 188 5.66 9.34 1.06
N ASN A 189 6.55 9.96 1.86
CA ASN A 189 7.69 9.19 2.45
C ASN A 189 7.92 9.13 4.00
N LEU A 190 7.10 9.67 4.92
CA LEU A 190 7.41 9.72 6.38
C LEU A 190 7.16 8.42 7.18
N PHE A 191 6.10 7.65 6.88
CA PHE A 191 5.81 6.39 7.61
C PHE A 191 6.81 5.28 7.27
N VAL A 192 7.34 5.32 6.05
CA VAL A 192 8.45 4.48 5.61
C VAL A 192 9.69 4.77 6.45
N PHE A 193 9.94 6.04 6.81
CA PHE A 193 11.17 6.42 7.50
C PHE A 193 11.18 6.10 9.01
N SER A 194 10.07 6.24 9.76
CA SER A 194 10.05 5.77 11.16
C SER A 194 10.12 4.25 11.26
N LEU A 195 9.45 3.54 10.34
CA LEU A 195 9.61 2.11 10.20
C LEU A 195 11.07 1.78 9.85
N GLN A 196 11.64 2.44 8.83
CA GLN A 196 13.03 2.29 8.39
C GLN A 196 14.03 2.62 9.50
N PHE A 197 13.83 3.64 10.31
CA PHE A 197 14.70 4.02 11.42
C PHE A 197 14.68 2.98 12.53
N GLU A 198 13.51 2.45 12.88
CA GLU A 198 13.38 1.32 13.80
C GLU A 198 13.94 0.01 13.21
N LEU A 199 13.90 -0.16 11.89
CA LEU A 199 14.55 -1.28 11.20
C LEU A 199 16.08 -1.12 11.08
N GLN A 200 16.58 0.10 10.91
CA GLN A 200 18.01 0.45 10.84
C GLN A 200 18.70 0.34 12.20
N LYS A 201 17.98 0.59 13.30
CA LYS A 201 18.46 0.38 14.67
C LYS A 201 18.69 -1.10 15.03
N ASP A 202 18.12 -2.03 14.28
CA ASP A 202 18.34 -3.47 14.46
C ASP A 202 19.64 -3.95 13.74
N ASP A 203 20.55 -3.05 13.32
CA ASP A 203 21.89 -3.27 12.73
C ASP A 203 21.98 -4.17 11.46
N GLU A 204 20.86 -4.59 10.87
CA GLU A 204 20.81 -5.48 9.69
C GLU A 204 20.08 -4.88 8.47
N TYR A 205 19.66 -3.62 8.52
CA TYR A 205 18.87 -2.99 7.46
C TYR A 205 19.64 -1.86 6.74
N THR A 206 19.89 -2.02 5.44
CA THR A 206 20.47 -0.96 4.59
C THR A 206 19.43 -0.47 3.58
N LEU A 207 19.29 0.85 3.41
CA LEU A 207 18.33 1.45 2.47
C LEU A 207 18.82 1.27 1.04
N VAL A 208 17.99 0.70 0.15
CA VAL A 208 18.27 0.67 -1.29
C VAL A 208 17.20 1.47 -2.07
N GLU A 209 17.69 2.53 -2.71
CA GLU A 209 17.07 3.55 -3.57
C GLU A 209 15.52 3.71 -3.63
N GLU A 210 15.08 4.96 -3.44
CA GLU A 210 13.71 5.46 -3.69
C GLU A 210 13.14 5.16 -5.10
N ALA A 211 13.99 4.77 -6.06
CA ALA A 211 13.62 4.46 -7.44
C ALA A 211 12.62 3.30 -7.57
N VAL A 212 12.61 2.34 -6.64
CA VAL A 212 11.68 1.18 -6.68
C VAL A 212 10.23 1.59 -6.36
N LEU A 213 10.04 2.66 -5.55
CA LEU A 213 8.73 3.17 -5.14
C LEU A 213 8.10 4.15 -6.16
N GLN A 214 8.89 4.72 -7.07
CA GLN A 214 8.40 5.66 -8.09
C GLN A 214 7.48 5.02 -9.14
N PHE A 215 7.55 3.71 -9.37
CA PHE A 215 6.78 3.02 -10.42
C PHE A 215 5.32 2.67 -10.04
N THR A 216 4.83 3.09 -8.87
CA THR A 216 3.53 2.69 -8.32
C THR A 216 2.62 3.85 -7.91
N ARG A 217 2.71 4.99 -8.62
CA ARG A 217 2.03 6.24 -8.22
C ARG A 217 0.55 6.36 -8.58
N ASN A 218 -0.09 5.38 -9.23
CA ASN A 218 -1.53 5.42 -9.58
C ASN A 218 -2.23 4.06 -9.45
N PRO A 219 -3.06 3.83 -8.41
CA PRO A 219 -3.87 2.62 -8.32
C PRO A 219 -4.98 2.63 -9.39
N THR A 220 -4.80 1.88 -10.47
CA THR A 220 -5.84 1.68 -11.49
C THR A 220 -7.09 0.99 -10.93
N ARG A 221 -8.25 1.16 -11.61
CA ARG A 221 -9.55 0.50 -11.29
C ARG A 221 -9.42 -1.02 -11.10
N ARG A 222 -8.42 -1.62 -11.73
CA ARG A 222 -8.04 -3.03 -11.65
C ARG A 222 -7.42 -3.41 -10.30
N HIS A 223 -6.59 -2.54 -9.72
CA HIS A 223 -6.05 -2.77 -8.38
C HIS A 223 -7.18 -2.77 -7.34
N LEU A 224 -8.11 -1.82 -7.42
CA LEU A 224 -9.29 -1.76 -6.54
C LEU A 224 -10.20 -2.99 -6.70
N ARG A 225 -10.37 -3.49 -7.94
CA ARG A 225 -11.11 -4.72 -8.20
C ARG A 225 -10.42 -5.93 -7.55
N ASN A 226 -9.10 -6.08 -7.69
CA ASN A 226 -8.32 -7.16 -7.08
C ASN A 226 -8.38 -7.14 -5.54
N VAL A 227 -8.40 -5.96 -4.92
CA VAL A 227 -8.65 -5.82 -3.47
C VAL A 227 -10.05 -6.33 -3.12
N GLY A 228 -11.06 -5.99 -3.92
CA GLY A 228 -12.41 -6.53 -3.76
C GLY A 228 -12.45 -8.06 -3.86
N LEU A 229 -11.64 -8.68 -4.74
CA LEU A 229 -11.58 -10.14 -4.89
C LEU A 229 -10.90 -10.82 -3.69
N ILE A 230 -9.82 -10.22 -3.17
CA ILE A 230 -9.13 -10.68 -1.97
C ILE A 230 -10.07 -10.56 -0.76
N ILE A 231 -10.74 -9.41 -0.59
CA ILE A 231 -11.70 -9.19 0.50
C ILE A 231 -12.90 -10.13 0.37
N PHE A 232 -13.43 -10.35 -0.83
CA PHE A 232 -14.53 -11.29 -1.07
C PHE A 232 -14.11 -12.72 -0.74
N ARG A 233 -12.89 -13.12 -1.08
CA ARG A 233 -12.34 -14.43 -0.67
C ARG A 233 -12.16 -14.53 0.84
N MET A 234 -11.61 -13.49 1.49
CA MET A 234 -11.53 -13.39 2.96
C MET A 234 -12.91 -13.40 3.64
N GLN A 235 -14.00 -13.12 2.90
CA GLN A 235 -15.38 -13.21 3.39
C GLN A 235 -16.00 -14.59 3.15
N GLN A 236 -15.58 -15.33 2.12
CA GLN A 236 -16.08 -16.66 1.77
C GLN A 236 -15.32 -17.78 2.49
N GLU A 237 -14.00 -17.66 2.59
CA GLU A 237 -13.14 -18.55 3.38
C GLU A 237 -13.00 -17.92 4.77
N LYS A 238 -13.61 -18.55 5.79
CA LYS A 238 -13.45 -18.16 7.21
C LYS A 238 -12.02 -18.43 7.74
N GLU A 239 -11.04 -18.63 6.86
CA GLU A 239 -9.68 -18.95 7.23
C GLU A 239 -8.82 -17.69 7.33
N ARG A 240 -8.04 -17.67 8.41
CA ARG A 240 -7.16 -16.58 8.80
C ARG A 240 -5.97 -16.55 7.83
N ILE A 241 -5.68 -15.38 7.21
CA ILE A 241 -4.38 -15.18 6.59
C ILE A 241 -3.34 -15.39 7.69
N GLU A 242 -2.60 -16.47 7.57
CA GLU A 242 -1.65 -16.88 8.58
C GLU A 242 -0.27 -16.34 8.21
N ILE A 243 0.31 -15.56 9.13
CA ILE A 243 1.67 -15.02 8.99
C ILE A 243 2.50 -15.68 10.08
N ARG A 244 3.56 -16.38 9.67
CA ARG A 244 4.41 -17.17 10.56
C ARG A 244 5.85 -16.69 10.51
N PRO A 245 6.56 -16.65 11.65
CA PRO A 245 8.01 -16.50 11.68
C PRO A 245 8.69 -17.54 10.79
N LEU A 246 9.68 -17.11 10.00
CA LEU A 246 10.45 -18.00 9.13
C LEU A 246 11.72 -18.46 9.83
N LEU A 247 11.92 -19.78 9.86
CA LEU A 247 13.19 -20.37 10.28
C LEU A 247 14.35 -19.85 9.39
N PRO A 248 15.57 -19.75 9.93
CA PRO A 248 16.74 -19.31 9.15
C PRO A 248 17.03 -20.21 7.95
N GLU A 249 16.70 -21.50 8.05
CA GLU A 249 17.02 -22.52 7.07
C GLU A 249 15.90 -22.73 6.04
N GLY A 250 16.30 -23.00 4.79
CA GLY A 250 15.38 -23.42 3.73
C GLY A 250 14.43 -22.34 3.23
N ARG A 251 14.70 -21.06 3.53
CA ARG A 251 13.91 -19.93 3.05
C ARG A 251 13.83 -19.91 1.52
N ALA A 252 12.61 -19.91 1.02
CA ALA A 252 12.33 -19.95 -0.40
C ALA A 252 11.10 -19.14 -0.76
N VAL A 253 11.09 -18.64 -1.99
CA VAL A 253 9.93 -17.99 -2.60
C VAL A 253 9.23 -18.98 -3.50
N HIS A 254 7.92 -19.11 -3.31
CA HIS A 254 7.08 -20.08 -4.00
C HIS A 254 6.15 -19.35 -4.97
N PHE A 255 6.27 -19.62 -6.26
CA PHE A 255 5.44 -19.02 -7.32
C PHE A 255 4.52 -20.04 -7.96
N TYR A 256 3.24 -19.70 -8.04
CA TYR A 256 2.24 -20.44 -8.79
C TYR A 256 1.82 -19.62 -10.00
N SER A 257 1.63 -20.28 -11.14
CA SER A 257 1.13 -19.68 -12.38
C SER A 257 0.04 -20.56 -12.98
N ASP A 258 -0.99 -19.92 -13.55
CA ASP A 258 -2.07 -20.62 -14.24
C ASP A 258 -2.73 -19.71 -15.29
N ALA A 259 -3.37 -20.32 -16.29
CA ALA A 259 -4.23 -19.64 -17.24
C ALA A 259 -5.56 -20.38 -17.48
N SER A 260 -6.67 -19.65 -17.34
CA SER A 260 -7.96 -20.11 -17.84
C SER A 260 -8.28 -19.49 -19.19
N ARG A 261 -8.81 -20.29 -20.11
CA ARG A 261 -9.22 -19.88 -21.45
C ARG A 261 -10.71 -20.15 -21.65
N LYS A 262 -11.44 -19.17 -22.20
CA LYS A 262 -12.81 -19.39 -22.71
C LYS A 262 -12.74 -19.95 -24.14
N PRO A 263 -13.13 -21.22 -24.40
CA PRO A 263 -12.82 -21.84 -25.69
C PRO A 263 -13.44 -21.17 -26.90
N LYS A 264 -14.69 -20.70 -26.77
CA LYS A 264 -15.43 -20.02 -27.84
C LYS A 264 -14.89 -18.62 -28.13
N MET A 265 -14.64 -17.84 -27.07
CA MET A 265 -14.23 -16.43 -27.19
C MET A 265 -12.72 -16.27 -27.37
N LYS A 266 -11.94 -17.34 -27.18
CA LYS A 266 -10.46 -17.35 -27.19
C LYS A 266 -9.81 -16.39 -26.18
N GLU A 267 -10.62 -15.80 -25.30
CA GLU A 267 -10.14 -14.91 -24.25
C GLU A 267 -9.41 -15.73 -23.17
N VAL A 268 -8.41 -15.11 -22.56
CA VAL A 268 -7.58 -15.73 -21.52
C VAL A 268 -7.54 -14.87 -20.27
N ARG A 269 -7.53 -15.51 -19.10
CA ARG A 269 -7.27 -14.91 -17.80
C ARG A 269 -6.14 -15.65 -17.12
N LYS A 270 -5.15 -14.90 -16.65
CA LYS A 270 -3.88 -15.37 -16.12
C LYS A 270 -3.83 -15.10 -14.62
N GLY A 271 -3.38 -16.08 -13.86
CA GLY A 271 -3.25 -16.05 -12.40
C GLY A 271 -1.79 -16.13 -11.98
N THR A 272 -1.44 -15.46 -10.90
CA THR A 272 -0.16 -15.63 -10.22
C THR A 272 -0.34 -15.50 -8.72
N VAL A 273 0.19 -16.47 -7.98
CA VAL A 273 0.22 -16.47 -6.51
C VAL A 273 1.65 -16.66 -6.03
N ARG A 274 1.99 -16.01 -4.91
CA ARG A 274 3.30 -16.11 -4.29
C ARG A 274 3.21 -16.26 -2.78
N PHE A 275 4.04 -17.15 -2.24
CA PHE A 275 4.28 -17.30 -0.80
C PHE A 275 5.77 -17.20 -0.46
N TRP A 276 6.06 -16.86 0.80
CA TRP A 276 7.41 -16.89 1.36
C TRP A 276 7.48 -17.95 2.45
N GLY A 277 8.13 -19.06 2.13
CA GLY A 277 8.24 -20.22 3.01
C GLY A 277 9.65 -20.44 3.55
N ASP A 278 9.76 -21.32 4.53
CA ASP A 278 11.03 -21.90 4.99
C ASP A 278 11.04 -23.43 4.75
N LYS A 279 11.98 -24.15 5.36
CA LYS A 279 12.06 -25.61 5.23
C LYS A 279 10.78 -26.38 5.63
N THR A 280 9.90 -25.78 6.43
CA THR A 280 8.64 -26.40 6.89
C THR A 280 7.48 -26.16 5.94
N TRP A 281 7.63 -25.21 5.00
CA TRP A 281 6.59 -24.87 4.03
C TRP A 281 6.42 -25.98 2.99
N SER A 282 5.19 -26.47 2.83
CA SER A 282 4.85 -27.53 1.88
C SER A 282 3.62 -27.21 1.04
N HIS A 283 3.82 -27.21 -0.28
CA HIS A 283 2.72 -27.13 -1.24
C HIS A 283 1.77 -28.33 -1.16
N GLU A 284 2.27 -29.52 -0.79
CA GLU A 284 1.48 -30.75 -0.67
C GLU A 284 0.53 -30.71 0.53
N LYS A 285 1.00 -30.11 1.63
CA LYS A 285 0.17 -29.87 2.83
C LYS A 285 -0.77 -28.68 2.66
N GLY A 286 -0.68 -27.97 1.53
CA GLY A 286 -1.48 -26.78 1.26
C GLY A 286 -1.09 -25.59 2.13
N ASP A 287 0.18 -25.45 2.51
CA ASP A 287 0.64 -24.31 3.28
C ASP A 287 0.48 -23.01 2.49
N GLU A 288 -0.28 -22.07 3.06
CA GLU A 288 -0.61 -20.77 2.43
C GLU A 288 -0.22 -19.58 3.29
N TRP A 289 0.55 -19.85 4.35
CA TRP A 289 1.05 -18.80 5.22
C TRP A 289 2.12 -17.97 4.52
N ASN A 290 2.25 -16.73 4.97
CA ASN A 290 3.13 -15.69 4.39
C ASN A 290 2.88 -15.41 2.89
N PRO A 291 1.64 -15.07 2.48
CA PRO A 291 1.38 -14.66 1.11
C PRO A 291 2.06 -13.32 0.78
N VAL A 292 2.70 -13.25 -0.39
CA VAL A 292 3.42 -12.05 -0.87
C VAL A 292 2.72 -11.40 -2.07
N LEU A 293 2.05 -12.19 -2.91
CA LEU A 293 1.35 -11.66 -4.10
C LEU A 293 0.18 -12.55 -4.50
N PHE A 294 -0.93 -11.90 -4.86
CA PHE A 294 -2.01 -12.49 -5.65
C PHE A 294 -2.32 -11.55 -6.82
N LYS A 295 -2.32 -12.08 -8.04
CA LYS A 295 -2.60 -11.28 -9.24
C LYS A 295 -3.42 -12.04 -10.26
N THR A 296 -4.53 -11.44 -10.68
CA THR A 296 -5.30 -11.90 -11.83
C THR A 296 -5.29 -10.85 -12.94
N THR A 297 -5.17 -11.32 -14.18
CA THR A 297 -5.02 -10.47 -15.36
C THR A 297 -5.70 -11.07 -16.58
N ARG A 298 -6.62 -10.34 -17.20
CA ARG A 298 -7.13 -10.68 -18.53
C ARG A 298 -6.05 -10.43 -19.60
N SER A 299 -5.81 -11.40 -20.49
CA SER A 299 -4.94 -11.23 -21.64
C SER A 299 -5.57 -10.23 -22.62
N THR A 300 -4.73 -9.40 -23.23
CA THR A 300 -5.11 -8.51 -24.34
C THR A 300 -5.08 -9.26 -25.67
N LYS A 301 -4.52 -10.47 -25.71
CA LYS A 301 -4.44 -11.34 -26.88
C LYS A 301 -5.54 -12.40 -26.82
N LEU A 302 -5.95 -12.85 -27.99
CA LEU A 302 -6.76 -14.05 -28.14
C LEU A 302 -5.83 -15.24 -28.33
N HIS A 303 -6.22 -16.37 -27.75
CA HIS A 303 -5.43 -17.60 -27.77
C HIS A 303 -6.24 -18.73 -28.40
N ASP A 304 -5.69 -19.33 -29.43
CA ASP A 304 -6.32 -20.49 -30.08
C ASP A 304 -6.14 -21.77 -29.27
N HIS A 305 -5.13 -21.82 -28.40
CA HIS A 305 -4.74 -23.04 -27.71
C HIS A 305 -4.43 -22.80 -26.23
N PRO A 306 -4.82 -23.69 -25.29
CA PRO A 306 -4.51 -23.55 -23.86
C PRO A 306 -3.01 -23.39 -23.58
N TYR A 307 -2.15 -24.14 -24.29
CA TYR A 307 -0.69 -24.04 -24.16
C TYR A 307 -0.15 -22.60 -24.34
N SER A 308 -0.69 -21.82 -25.28
CA SER A 308 -0.23 -20.44 -25.46
C SER A 308 -0.73 -19.50 -24.35
N ALA A 309 -1.86 -19.82 -23.73
CA ALA A 309 -2.39 -19.11 -22.58
C ALA A 309 -1.49 -19.34 -21.34
N GLU A 310 -1.14 -20.60 -21.08
CA GLU A 310 -0.22 -20.99 -19.99
C GLU A 310 1.17 -20.38 -20.17
N MET A 311 1.69 -20.42 -21.40
CA MET A 311 2.96 -19.78 -21.77
C MET A 311 2.96 -18.28 -21.44
N GLU A 312 1.86 -17.58 -21.75
CA GLU A 312 1.75 -16.15 -21.45
C GLU A 312 1.60 -15.87 -19.94
N ALA A 313 0.87 -16.73 -19.21
CA ALA A 313 0.76 -16.63 -17.75
C ALA A 313 2.11 -16.79 -17.09
N LEU A 314 2.85 -17.85 -17.44
CA LEU A 314 4.18 -18.09 -16.89
C LEU A 314 5.16 -16.97 -17.24
N LYS A 315 5.13 -16.48 -18.49
CA LYS A 315 5.98 -15.35 -18.90
C LYS A 315 5.72 -14.10 -18.05
N GLN A 316 4.44 -13.83 -17.74
CA GLN A 316 4.09 -12.75 -16.82
C GLN A 316 4.61 -13.01 -15.41
N THR A 317 4.45 -14.23 -14.89
CA THR A 317 4.95 -14.61 -13.56
C THR A 317 6.47 -14.43 -13.48
N VAL A 318 7.25 -14.93 -14.45
CA VAL A 318 8.72 -14.79 -14.48
C VAL A 318 9.14 -13.33 -14.53
N ARG A 319 8.51 -12.52 -15.38
CA ARG A 319 8.81 -11.08 -15.46
C ARG A 319 8.56 -10.36 -14.13
N GLU A 320 7.52 -10.78 -13.42
CA GLU A 320 7.09 -10.13 -12.18
C GLU A 320 7.74 -10.73 -10.94
N ALA A 321 8.38 -11.90 -11.04
CA ALA A 321 9.06 -12.57 -9.94
C ALA A 321 10.27 -11.76 -9.43
N TRP A 322 10.95 -11.06 -10.34
CA TRP A 322 12.14 -10.26 -10.05
C TRP A 322 11.95 -9.24 -8.95
N ARG A 323 10.92 -8.38 -9.06
CA ARG A 323 10.67 -7.30 -8.09
C ARG A 323 10.60 -7.79 -6.65
N PRO A 324 9.74 -8.77 -6.32
CA PRO A 324 9.65 -9.26 -4.97
C PRO A 324 10.80 -10.21 -4.58
N CYS A 325 11.54 -10.81 -5.51
CA CYS A 325 12.79 -11.53 -5.17
C CYS A 325 13.89 -10.55 -4.76
N TYR A 326 14.15 -9.49 -5.54
CA TYR A 326 15.07 -8.42 -5.18
C TYR A 326 14.67 -7.73 -3.89
N PHE A 327 13.38 -7.45 -3.69
CA PHE A 327 12.93 -6.86 -2.43
C PHE A 327 13.24 -7.74 -1.22
N ILE A 328 13.11 -9.08 -1.33
CA ILE A 328 13.50 -9.97 -0.24
C ILE A 328 15.01 -10.06 -0.08
N ASP A 329 15.75 -10.08 -1.19
CA ASP A 329 17.22 -10.02 -1.18
C ASP A 329 17.69 -8.80 -0.39
N GLU A 330 17.15 -7.62 -0.71
CA GLU A 330 17.42 -6.37 0.01
C GLU A 330 17.01 -6.43 1.49
N LEU A 331 15.87 -7.04 1.81
CA LEU A 331 15.42 -7.20 3.21
C LEU A 331 16.26 -8.18 4.02
N THR A 332 16.94 -9.12 3.38
CA THR A 332 17.61 -10.24 4.06
C THR A 332 19.11 -10.29 3.82
N GLY A 333 19.64 -9.40 2.99
CA GLY A 333 21.02 -9.43 2.49
C GLY A 333 21.35 -10.69 1.67
N LYS A 334 20.34 -11.45 1.22
CA LYS A 334 20.54 -12.74 0.56
C LYS A 334 19.47 -13.09 -0.45
N PHE A 335 19.89 -13.37 -1.68
CA PHE A 335 18.99 -13.83 -2.73
C PHE A 335 18.49 -15.24 -2.42
N LEU A 336 17.21 -15.35 -2.07
CA LEU A 336 16.61 -16.60 -1.65
C LEU A 336 16.37 -17.56 -2.81
N ARG A 337 16.26 -18.85 -2.48
CA ARG A 337 15.88 -19.89 -3.43
C ARG A 337 14.48 -19.62 -3.98
N VAL A 338 14.31 -19.72 -5.30
CA VAL A 338 13.03 -19.50 -5.97
C VAL A 338 12.49 -20.83 -6.53
N ARG A 339 11.21 -21.12 -6.31
CA ARG A 339 10.53 -22.30 -6.84
C ARG A 339 9.27 -21.92 -7.62
N PHE A 340 9.03 -22.61 -8.73
CA PHE A 340 7.84 -22.46 -9.56
C PHE A 340 7.01 -23.74 -9.53
N TYR A 341 5.70 -23.60 -9.39
CA TYR A 341 4.73 -24.69 -9.37
C TYR A 341 3.76 -24.52 -10.54
N LEU A 342 3.64 -25.56 -11.36
CA LEU A 342 2.86 -25.57 -12.59
C LEU A 342 2.04 -26.86 -12.68
N ASP A 343 0.79 -26.77 -13.12
CA ASP A 343 -0.05 -27.94 -13.42
C ASP A 343 -0.07 -28.30 -14.91
N SER A 344 0.33 -27.38 -15.79
CA SER A 344 0.50 -27.64 -17.21
C SER A 344 1.71 -28.53 -17.50
N LYS A 345 1.46 -29.84 -17.69
CA LYS A 345 2.48 -30.85 -18.02
C LYS A 345 3.27 -30.51 -19.28
N GLY A 346 2.63 -29.91 -20.28
CA GLY A 346 3.28 -29.49 -21.52
C GLY A 346 4.32 -28.39 -21.31
N ILE A 347 3.99 -27.37 -20.52
CA ILE A 347 4.92 -26.28 -20.20
C ILE A 347 6.03 -26.79 -19.28
N TYR A 348 5.69 -27.58 -18.27
CA TYR A 348 6.65 -28.23 -17.38
C TYR A 348 7.70 -29.04 -18.16
N ASN A 349 7.27 -29.90 -19.08
CA ASN A 349 8.18 -30.69 -19.90
C ASN A 349 9.06 -29.80 -20.80
N SER A 350 8.48 -28.72 -21.35
CA SER A 350 9.19 -27.81 -22.25
C SER A 350 10.27 -27.00 -21.53
N LEU A 351 10.04 -26.57 -20.29
CA LEU A 351 11.05 -25.89 -19.46
C LEU A 351 12.25 -26.79 -19.17
N ARG A 352 12.02 -28.09 -18.95
CA ARG A 352 13.07 -29.06 -18.65
C ARG A 352 13.84 -29.49 -19.88
N SER A 353 13.15 -29.69 -21.00
CA SER A 353 13.77 -30.09 -22.27
C SER A 353 14.42 -28.91 -23.00
N GLY A 354 14.02 -27.67 -22.67
CA GLY A 354 14.39 -26.48 -23.41
C GLY A 354 13.72 -26.37 -24.78
N LYS A 355 12.71 -27.19 -25.08
CA LYS A 355 12.07 -27.24 -26.41
C LYS A 355 10.54 -27.21 -26.33
N CYS A 356 9.93 -26.34 -27.12
CA CYS A 356 8.49 -26.26 -27.33
C CYS A 356 8.05 -27.23 -28.44
N THR A 357 7.70 -28.47 -28.10
CA THR A 357 7.26 -29.48 -29.10
C THR A 357 5.84 -29.25 -29.59
N ALA A 358 4.93 -28.83 -28.70
CA ALA A 358 3.51 -28.64 -29.03
C ALA A 358 3.25 -27.39 -29.89
N LYS A 359 4.09 -26.37 -29.75
CA LYS A 359 3.99 -25.07 -30.45
C LYS A 359 5.37 -24.48 -30.70
N PRO A 360 6.10 -24.96 -31.74
CA PRO A 360 7.46 -24.51 -32.04
C PRO A 360 7.56 -22.98 -32.23
N GLU A 361 6.49 -22.32 -32.66
CA GLU A 361 6.42 -20.88 -32.82
C GLU A 361 6.63 -20.11 -31.49
N LEU A 362 6.39 -20.76 -30.34
CA LEU A 362 6.55 -20.18 -29.00
C LEU A 362 7.92 -20.47 -28.37
N GLN A 363 8.90 -20.97 -29.13
CA GLN A 363 10.23 -21.28 -28.62
C GLN A 363 10.91 -20.03 -28.03
N LYS A 364 10.75 -18.86 -28.65
CA LYS A 364 11.36 -17.60 -28.18
C LYS A 364 10.83 -17.19 -26.80
N GLU A 365 9.54 -17.41 -26.54
CA GLU A 365 8.94 -17.18 -25.24
C GLU A 365 9.47 -18.14 -24.18
N LEU A 366 9.64 -19.41 -24.53
CA LEU A 366 10.25 -20.40 -23.66
C LEU A 366 11.69 -20.03 -23.29
N ASP A 367 12.50 -19.66 -24.28
CA ASP A 367 13.89 -19.26 -24.08
C ASP A 367 14.00 -18.04 -23.15
N TYR A 368 13.11 -17.05 -23.32
CA TYR A 368 13.02 -15.88 -22.44
C TYR A 368 12.73 -16.29 -20.99
N MET A 369 11.78 -17.21 -20.78
CA MET A 369 11.44 -17.66 -19.43
C MET A 369 12.57 -18.47 -18.79
N ILE A 370 13.18 -19.40 -19.52
CA ILE A 370 14.33 -20.18 -19.04
C ILE A 370 15.47 -19.24 -18.66
N GLN A 371 15.79 -18.26 -19.51
CA GLN A 371 16.82 -17.27 -19.20
C GLN A 371 16.46 -16.46 -17.95
N GLY A 372 15.22 -15.98 -17.84
CA GLY A 372 14.76 -15.23 -16.67
C GLY A 372 14.83 -16.04 -15.38
N MET A 373 14.37 -17.29 -15.41
CA MET A 373 14.41 -18.20 -14.26
C MET A 373 15.85 -18.56 -13.86
N ARG A 374 16.73 -18.86 -14.82
CA ARG A 374 18.15 -19.16 -14.54
C ARG A 374 18.88 -17.99 -13.88
N ARG A 375 18.60 -16.75 -14.33
CA ARG A 375 19.18 -15.56 -13.70
C ARG A 375 18.68 -15.37 -12.25
N MET A 376 17.52 -15.92 -11.88
CA MET A 376 17.03 -15.98 -10.49
C MET A 376 17.58 -17.20 -9.71
N GLY A 377 18.56 -17.93 -10.26
CA GLY A 377 19.12 -19.12 -9.63
C GLY A 377 18.20 -20.35 -9.64
N VAL A 378 17.15 -20.35 -10.47
CA VAL A 378 16.21 -21.48 -10.58
C VAL A 378 16.83 -22.58 -11.44
N ASP A 379 16.95 -23.76 -10.86
CA ASP A 379 17.25 -24.99 -11.58
C ASP A 379 15.97 -25.58 -12.17
N MET A 380 15.89 -25.74 -13.50
CA MET A 380 14.68 -26.25 -14.17
C MET A 380 14.33 -27.68 -13.74
N LEU A 381 15.32 -28.47 -13.32
CA LEU A 381 15.14 -29.85 -12.91
C LEU A 381 14.70 -29.99 -11.45
N ARG A 382 15.10 -29.07 -10.60
CA ARG A 382 14.92 -29.15 -9.13
C ARG A 382 13.91 -28.15 -8.58
N ASP A 383 13.81 -26.98 -9.19
CA ASP A 383 13.08 -25.83 -8.65
C ASP A 383 11.81 -25.48 -9.45
N VAL A 384 11.58 -26.18 -10.57
CA VAL A 384 10.29 -26.17 -11.27
C VAL A 384 9.58 -27.50 -10.98
N MET A 385 8.43 -27.41 -10.33
CA MET A 385 7.64 -28.54 -9.86
C MET A 385 6.38 -28.67 -10.70
N TRP A 386 6.13 -29.88 -11.20
CA TRP A 386 4.81 -30.22 -11.70
C TRP A 386 3.91 -30.58 -10.51
N ILE A 387 2.72 -30.01 -10.46
CA ILE A 387 1.75 -30.24 -9.41
C ILE A 387 0.38 -30.59 -10.00
N PRO A 388 -0.46 -31.37 -9.29
CA PRO A 388 -1.86 -31.50 -9.64
C PRO A 388 -2.60 -30.16 -9.61
N ARG A 389 -3.64 -30.02 -10.44
CA ARG A 389 -4.39 -28.75 -10.59
C ARG A 389 -5.04 -28.30 -9.28
N GLU A 390 -5.52 -29.23 -8.47
CA GLU A 390 -6.11 -28.99 -7.16
C GLU A 390 -5.13 -28.31 -6.17
N LEU A 391 -3.83 -28.51 -6.37
CA LEU A 391 -2.77 -27.85 -5.59
C LEU A 391 -2.33 -26.53 -6.23
N ASN A 392 -2.73 -26.22 -7.47
CA ASN A 392 -2.32 -24.99 -8.14
C ASN A 392 -3.11 -23.79 -7.63
N ARG A 393 -2.52 -23.04 -6.71
CA ARG A 393 -3.16 -21.86 -6.10
C ARG A 393 -3.45 -20.74 -7.09
N ALA A 394 -2.80 -20.74 -8.26
CA ALA A 394 -3.09 -19.77 -9.30
C ALA A 394 -4.42 -20.03 -10.03
N ASP A 395 -4.94 -21.28 -10.06
CA ASP A 395 -6.24 -21.62 -10.65
C ASP A 395 -7.39 -20.80 -10.05
N TRP A 396 -7.29 -20.54 -8.75
CA TRP A 396 -8.24 -19.71 -8.03
C TRP A 396 -8.41 -18.32 -8.64
N LEU A 397 -7.37 -17.78 -9.29
CA LEU A 397 -7.35 -16.45 -9.87
C LEU A 397 -7.74 -16.44 -11.36
N THR A 398 -8.00 -17.60 -11.94
CA THR A 398 -8.35 -17.75 -13.36
C THR A 398 -9.80 -18.22 -13.57
N LYS A 399 -10.48 -18.64 -12.49
CA LYS A 399 -11.88 -19.11 -12.48
C LYS A 399 -12.89 -18.20 -13.23
N PRO A 400 -13.97 -18.79 -13.81
CA PRO A 400 -15.02 -18.10 -14.57
C PRO A 400 -15.67 -16.88 -13.89
N ILE A 401 -15.74 -16.87 -12.56
CA ILE A 401 -16.30 -15.76 -11.77
C ILE A 401 -15.55 -14.43 -11.96
N TRP A 402 -14.31 -14.48 -12.45
CA TRP A 402 -13.46 -13.31 -12.59
C TRP A 402 -13.56 -12.61 -13.94
N TRP A 403 -14.32 -13.16 -14.88
CA TRP A 403 -14.27 -12.75 -16.29
C TRP A 403 -14.82 -11.36 -16.55
#